data_AF-A0A7X3QE60-F1
#
_entry.id   AF-A0A7X3QE60-F1
#
_cell.length_a   1.000
_cell.length_b   1.000
_cell.length_c   1.000
_cell.angle_alpha   90.00
_cell.angle_beta   90.00
_cell.angle_gamma   90.00
#
_symmetry.space_group_name_H-M   'P 1'
#
loop_
_entity.id
_entity.type
_entity.pdbx_description
1 polymer ?
#
loop_
_entity_poly.entity_id
_entity_poly.type
_entity_poly.pdbx_seq_one_letter_code
_entity_poly.pdbx_strand_id
1 'polypeptide(L)'
;MAADARQLYVNAVDDPANASLYLGGVVRRGGVTFAISTDGQAPALVGLLREGLDALLPDAELERWMDEAARLRPRWRAEAVPLPARRPALLEALVRLYENSDAGGAAAGAERR
;
A
#
# COMPACT_ATOMS: atom_id res chain seq x y z
N MET A 1 33.91 5.94 0.18
CA MET A 1 33.91 5.21 1.48
C MET A 1 34.12 3.71 1.26
N ALA A 2 34.47 2.93 2.29
CA ALA A 2 34.66 1.48 2.18
C ALA A 2 33.40 0.72 1.70
N ALA A 3 32.21 1.30 1.93
CA ALA A 3 30.93 0.76 1.48
C ALA A 3 30.66 1.01 -0.02
N ASP A 4 31.04 2.17 -0.56
CA ASP A 4 30.85 2.49 -1.99
C ASP A 4 31.63 1.54 -2.89
N ALA A 5 32.87 1.21 -2.50
CA ALA A 5 33.71 0.24 -3.20
C ALA A 5 33.08 -1.17 -3.24
N ARG A 6 32.13 -1.45 -2.34
CA ARG A 6 31.37 -2.70 -2.24
C ARG A 6 29.94 -2.58 -2.75
N GLN A 7 29.55 -1.42 -3.29
CA GLN A 7 28.19 -1.11 -3.74
C GLN A 7 27.14 -1.36 -2.63
N LEU A 8 27.49 -1.03 -1.39
CA LEU A 8 26.60 -1.17 -0.23
C LEU A 8 25.98 0.17 0.11
N TYR A 9 24.65 0.16 0.29
CA TYR A 9 23.95 1.30 0.84
C TYR A 9 24.23 1.46 2.34
N VAL A 10 24.40 2.71 2.79
CA VAL A 10 24.73 3.08 4.16
C VAL A 10 23.77 4.18 4.61
N ASN A 11 23.09 3.94 5.72
CA ASN A 11 22.42 4.99 6.47
C ASN A 11 23.30 5.37 7.65
N ALA A 12 23.82 6.59 7.68
CA ALA A 12 24.58 7.11 8.81
C ALA A 12 23.72 8.15 9.55
N VAL A 13 23.07 7.72 10.63
CA VAL A 13 21.96 8.43 11.31
C VAL A 13 22.33 9.85 11.78
N ASP A 14 23.58 10.03 12.22
CA ASP A 14 24.09 11.32 12.72
C ASP A 14 25.22 11.89 11.85
N ASP A 15 25.48 11.29 10.68
CA ASP A 15 26.56 11.69 9.77
C ASP A 15 26.08 11.67 8.31
N PRO A 16 25.22 12.63 7.92
CA PRO A 16 24.60 12.64 6.60
C PRO A 16 25.61 12.79 5.46
N ALA A 17 26.81 13.34 5.72
CA ALA A 17 27.87 13.44 4.71
C ALA A 17 28.46 12.08 4.32
N ASN A 18 28.35 11.08 5.20
CA ASN A 18 28.82 9.71 4.98
C ASN A 18 27.66 8.71 4.79
N ALA A 19 26.42 9.21 4.63
CA ALA A 19 25.27 8.40 4.27
C ALA A 19 25.13 8.31 2.73
N SER A 20 24.70 7.14 2.23
CA SER A 20 24.27 6.95 0.83
C SER A 20 22.77 6.74 0.68
N LEU A 21 22.03 6.72 1.79
CA LEU A 21 20.57 6.83 1.83
C LEU A 21 20.08 7.45 3.14
N TYR A 22 18.83 7.93 3.13
CA TYR A 22 18.11 8.37 4.32
C TYR A 22 17.01 7.37 4.68
N LEU A 23 16.82 7.13 5.98
CA LEU A 23 15.63 6.42 6.45
C LEU A 23 14.38 7.31 6.30
N GLY A 24 13.31 6.71 5.78
CA GLY A 24 11.99 7.31 5.67
C GLY A 24 10.98 6.70 6.64
N GLY A 25 9.79 7.28 6.67
CA GLY A 25 8.65 6.76 7.42
C GLY A 25 8.02 5.61 6.64
N VAL A 26 7.68 4.53 7.33
CA VAL A 26 7.04 3.36 6.70
C VAL A 26 5.76 3.00 7.45
N VAL A 27 4.67 2.87 6.69
CA VAL A 27 3.39 2.32 7.17
C VAL A 27 3.14 0.99 6.47
N ARG A 28 2.75 -0.03 7.23
CA ARG A 28 2.42 -1.36 6.71
C ARG A 28 1.02 -1.73 7.21
N ARG A 29 0.11 -1.99 6.28
CA ARG A 29 -1.30 -2.28 6.61
C ARG A 29 -1.95 -3.09 5.51
N GLY A 30 -2.77 -4.08 5.87
CA GLY A 30 -3.46 -4.98 4.94
C GLY A 30 -2.61 -5.48 3.75
N GLY A 31 -1.36 -5.88 3.99
CA GLY A 31 -0.45 -6.36 2.94
C GLY A 31 0.17 -5.28 2.03
N VAL A 32 -0.12 -3.99 2.26
CA VAL A 32 0.42 -2.85 1.52
C VAL A 32 1.48 -2.13 2.34
N THR A 33 2.56 -1.69 1.69
CA THR A 33 3.63 -0.89 2.30
C THR A 33 3.68 0.50 1.66
N PHE A 34 3.59 1.54 2.49
CA PHE A 34 3.79 2.93 2.12
C PHE A 34 5.13 3.43 2.67
N ALA A 35 5.98 3.98 1.81
CA ALA A 35 7.25 4.57 2.20
C ALA A 35 7.25 6.08 1.89
N ILE A 36 7.65 6.88 2.86
CA ILE A 36 7.59 8.35 2.83
C ILE A 36 9.01 8.86 3.07
N SER A 37 9.52 9.67 2.15
CA SER A 37 10.86 10.27 2.28
C SER A 37 10.80 11.75 1.93
N THR A 38 11.62 12.53 2.62
CA THR A 38 11.89 13.94 2.34
C THR A 38 13.37 14.16 2.00
N ASP A 39 14.10 13.10 1.62
CA ASP A 39 15.55 13.15 1.36
C ASP A 39 16.34 13.75 2.53
N GLY A 40 15.94 13.35 3.75
CA GLY A 40 16.50 13.86 5.01
C GLY A 40 16.12 15.30 5.37
N GLN A 41 15.45 16.04 4.49
CA GLN A 41 15.19 17.49 4.68
C GLN A 41 14.17 17.79 5.79
N ALA A 42 13.23 16.89 6.05
CA ALA A 42 12.17 17.12 7.03
C ALA A 42 11.75 15.83 7.78
N PRO A 43 12.54 15.34 8.74
CA PRO A 43 12.22 14.13 9.50
C PRO A 43 10.92 14.24 10.31
N ALA A 44 10.66 15.40 10.90
CA ALA A 44 9.42 15.64 11.66
C ALA A 44 8.17 15.54 10.77
N LEU A 45 8.23 16.08 9.54
CA LEU A 45 7.14 15.98 8.57
C LEU A 45 6.86 14.53 8.17
N VAL A 46 7.92 13.74 7.98
CA VAL A 46 7.81 12.29 7.70
C VAL A 46 7.09 11.57 8.84
N GLY A 47 7.39 11.91 10.10
CA GLY A 47 6.70 11.39 11.28
C GLY A 47 5.19 11.69 11.25
N LEU A 48 4.83 12.96 11.02
CA LEU A 48 3.43 13.39 10.94
C LEU A 48 2.65 12.71 9.81
N LEU A 49 3.25 12.59 8.62
CA LEU A 49 2.61 11.91 7.49
C LEU A 49 2.42 10.42 7.74
N ARG A 50 3.39 9.77 8.39
CA ARG A 50 3.30 8.36 8.80
C ARG A 50 2.13 8.14 9.75
N GLU A 51 2.02 8.99 10.79
CA GLU A 51 0.93 8.92 11.76
C GLU A 51 -0.43 9.18 11.11
N GLY A 52 -0.52 10.19 10.24
CA GLY A 52 -1.74 10.47 9.49
C GLY A 52 -2.17 9.32 8.59
N LEU A 53 -1.24 8.71 7.83
CA LEU A 53 -1.56 7.55 7.00
C LEU A 53 -1.94 6.33 7.84
N ASP A 54 -1.25 6.06 8.95
CA ASP A 54 -1.58 4.93 9.80
C ASP A 54 -2.98 5.04 10.42
N ALA A 55 -3.43 6.27 10.74
CA ALA A 55 -4.78 6.54 11.23
C ALA A 55 -5.86 6.49 10.14
N LEU A 56 -5.53 6.86 8.89
CA LEU A 56 -6.50 6.97 7.79
C LEU A 56 -6.68 5.67 7.01
N LEU A 57 -5.68 4.81 6.97
CA LEU A 57 -5.70 3.61 6.13
C LEU A 57 -6.59 2.52 6.76
N PRO A 58 -7.64 2.04 6.06
CA PRO A 58 -8.52 1.02 6.57
C PRO A 58 -7.88 -0.38 6.45
N ASP A 59 -7.79 -1.13 7.54
CA ASP A 59 -7.05 -2.40 7.56
C ASP A 59 -7.77 -3.52 6.80
N ALA A 60 -9.00 -3.82 7.21
CA ALA A 60 -9.79 -4.92 6.64
C ALA A 60 -10.08 -4.71 5.15
N GLU A 61 -10.34 -3.47 4.74
CA GLU A 61 -10.58 -3.11 3.34
C GLU A 61 -9.30 -3.29 2.50
N LEU A 62 -8.13 -2.87 3.00
CA LEU A 62 -6.86 -3.09 2.29
C LEU A 62 -6.57 -4.58 2.10
N GLU A 63 -6.80 -5.41 3.13
CA GLU A 63 -6.69 -6.86 3.02
C GLU A 63 -7.62 -7.42 1.94
N ARG A 64 -8.90 -7.03 1.96
CA ARG A 64 -9.89 -7.46 0.96
C ARG A 64 -9.50 -7.06 -0.45
N TRP A 65 -8.96 -5.85 -0.65
CA TRP A 65 -8.51 -5.40 -1.96
C TRP A 65 -7.30 -6.19 -2.44
N MET A 66 -6.36 -6.50 -1.54
CA MET A 66 -5.20 -7.32 -1.83
C MET A 66 -5.59 -8.76 -2.20
N ASP A 67 -6.54 -9.34 -1.51
CA ASP A 67 -7.08 -10.68 -1.80
C ASP A 67 -7.75 -10.72 -3.18
N GLU A 68 -8.59 -9.74 -3.50
CA GLU A 68 -9.24 -9.66 -4.81
C GLU A 68 -8.22 -9.48 -5.94
N ALA A 69 -7.21 -8.63 -5.73
CA ALA A 69 -6.12 -8.48 -6.69
C ALA A 69 -5.33 -9.79 -6.87
N ALA A 70 -5.05 -10.52 -5.80
CA ALA A 70 -4.37 -11.81 -5.82
C ALA A 70 -5.19 -12.87 -6.58
N ARG A 71 -6.52 -12.87 -6.42
CA ARG A 71 -7.45 -13.76 -7.11
C ARG A 71 -7.52 -13.50 -8.62
N LEU A 72 -7.49 -12.23 -9.04
CA LEU A 72 -7.55 -11.83 -10.45
C LEU A 72 -6.25 -12.08 -11.21
N ARG A 73 -5.11 -11.95 -10.55
CA ARG A 73 -3.77 -12.09 -11.17
C ARG A 73 -3.56 -13.39 -11.97
N PRO A 74 -3.86 -14.61 -11.46
CA PRO A 74 -3.68 -15.83 -12.23
C PRO A 74 -4.63 -15.89 -13.44
N ARG A 75 -5.86 -15.39 -13.31
CA ARG A 75 -6.84 -15.32 -14.40
C ARG A 75 -6.34 -14.43 -15.54
N TRP A 76 -5.87 -13.24 -15.22
CA TRP A 76 -5.30 -12.34 -16.23
C TRP A 76 -4.07 -12.92 -16.94
N ARG A 77 -3.28 -13.75 -16.25
CA ARG A 77 -2.16 -14.46 -16.87
C ARG A 77 -2.65 -15.54 -17.84
N ALA A 78 -3.62 -16.35 -17.43
CA ALA A 78 -4.20 -17.41 -18.25
C ALA A 78 -4.91 -16.86 -19.50
N GLU A 79 -5.64 -15.76 -19.35
CA GLU A 79 -6.38 -15.08 -20.43
C GLU A 79 -5.53 -14.09 -21.23
N ALA A 80 -4.23 -13.98 -20.93
CA ALA A 80 -3.31 -13.02 -21.56
C ALA A 80 -3.84 -11.56 -21.58
N VAL A 81 -4.51 -11.14 -20.50
CA VAL A 81 -5.08 -9.79 -20.39
C VAL A 81 -3.97 -8.74 -20.52
N PRO A 82 -4.08 -7.78 -21.47
CA PRO A 82 -3.09 -6.73 -21.68
C PRO A 82 -2.86 -5.90 -20.40
N LEU A 83 -1.60 -5.55 -20.11
CA LEU A 83 -1.24 -4.75 -18.94
C LEU A 83 -2.10 -3.47 -18.77
N PRO A 84 -2.34 -2.67 -19.83
CA PRO A 84 -3.14 -1.45 -19.72
C PRO A 84 -4.60 -1.70 -19.29
N ALA A 85 -5.14 -2.89 -19.58
CA ALA A 85 -6.52 -3.25 -19.24
C ALA A 85 -6.69 -3.72 -17.78
N ARG A 86 -5.60 -4.06 -17.09
CA ARG A 86 -5.65 -4.63 -15.73
C ARG A 86 -6.08 -3.63 -14.68
N ARG A 87 -5.62 -2.38 -14.76
CA ARG A 87 -5.99 -1.33 -13.81
C ARG A 87 -7.49 -1.02 -13.83
N PRO A 88 -8.12 -0.70 -14.98
CA PRO A 88 -9.57 -0.47 -15.00
C PRO A 88 -10.36 -1.70 -14.57
N ALA A 89 -9.96 -2.90 -14.98
CA ALA A 89 -10.61 -4.14 -14.56
C ALA A 89 -10.52 -4.38 -13.04
N LEU A 90 -9.38 -4.07 -12.41
CA LEU A 90 -9.24 -4.14 -10.95
C LEU A 90 -10.18 -3.16 -10.27
N LEU A 91 -10.21 -1.90 -10.73
CA LEU A 91 -11.08 -0.88 -10.15
C LEU A 91 -12.55 -1.32 -10.19
N GLU A 92 -13.02 -1.82 -11.33
CA GLU A 92 -14.39 -2.33 -11.43
C GLU A 92 -14.65 -3.53 -10.51
N ALA A 93 -13.67 -4.42 -10.33
CA ALA A 93 -13.80 -5.54 -9.40
C ALA A 93 -13.90 -5.06 -7.94
N LEU A 94 -13.09 -4.08 -7.56
CA LEU A 94 -13.15 -3.48 -6.23
C LEU A 94 -14.48 -2.75 -5.99
N VAL A 95 -14.99 -2.00 -6.97
CA VAL A 95 -16.32 -1.35 -6.87
C VAL A 95 -17.42 -2.40 -6.63
N ARG A 96 -17.40 -3.51 -7.38
CA ARG A 96 -18.34 -4.63 -7.20
C ARG A 96 -18.29 -5.26 -5.80
N LEU A 97 -17.14 -5.26 -5.12
CA LEU A 97 -17.05 -5.75 -3.73
C LEU A 97 -17.92 -4.92 -2.76
N TYR A 98 -18.01 -3.62 -2.98
CA TYR A 98 -18.79 -2.72 -2.12
C TYR A 98 -20.28 -2.78 -2.44
N GLU A 99 -20.65 -2.82 -3.72
CA GLU A 99 -22.06 -2.99 -4.14
C GLU A 99 -22.68 -4.25 -3.50
N ASN A 100 -21.93 -5.36 -3.47
CA ASN A 100 -22.37 -6.61 -2.85
C ASN A 100 -22.41 -6.56 -1.31
N SER A 101 -21.54 -5.75 -0.69
CA SER A 101 -21.50 -5.59 0.77
C SER A 101 -22.69 -4.76 1.27
N ASP A 102 -23.06 -3.70 0.53
CA ASP A 102 -24.21 -2.84 0.85
C ASP A 102 -25.55 -3.57 0.67
N ALA A 103 -25.66 -4.42 -0.36
CA ALA A 103 -26.83 -5.27 -0.58
C ALA A 103 -27.05 -6.29 0.55
N GLY A 104 -25.97 -6.85 1.11
CA GLY A 104 -26.02 -7.78 2.26
C GLY A 104 -26.40 -7.10 3.57
N GLY A 105 -25.99 -5.84 3.77
CA GLY A 105 -26.36 -5.02 4.93
C GLY A 105 -27.85 -4.64 4.96
N ALA A 106 -28.44 -4.35 3.79
CA ALA A 106 -29.86 -4.05 3.66
C ALA A 106 -30.76 -5.27 3.95
N ALA A 107 -30.38 -6.46 3.49
CA ALA A 107 -31.13 -7.69 3.73
C ALA A 107 -31.10 -8.12 5.22
N ALA A 108 -29.95 -8.03 5.88
CA ALA A 108 -29.81 -8.39 7.30
C ALA A 108 -30.54 -7.42 8.27
N GLY A 109 -30.85 -6.19 7.82
CA GLY A 109 -31.65 -5.22 8.57
C GLY A 109 -33.16 -5.47 8.49
N ALA A 110 -33.63 -6.18 7.46
CA ALA A 110 -35.06 -6.47 7.24
C ALA A 110 -35.54 -7.69 8.04
N GLU A 111 -34.69 -8.67 8.30
CA GLU A 111 -35.03 -9.88 9.10
C GLU A 111 -35.08 -9.65 10.61
N ARG A 112 -34.77 -8.43 11.07
CA ARG A 112 -34.79 -8.03 12.50
C ARG A 112 -35.93 -7.05 12.84
N ARG A 113 -36.99 -6.96 12.02
CA ARG A 113 -38.19 -6.16 12.29
C ARG A 113 -39.46 -6.99 12.34
#